data_AF-A0A961QTI5-F1
#
_entry.id   AF-A0A961QTI5-F1
#
_cell.length_a   1.000
_cell.length_b   1.000
_cell.length_c   1.000
_cell.angle_alpha   90.00
_cell.angle_beta   90.00
_cell.angle_gamma   90.00
#
_symmetry.space_group_name_H-M   'P 1'
#
loop_
_entity.id
_entity.type
_entity.pdbx_description
1 polymer ?
#
loop_
_entity_poly.entity_id
_entity_poly.type
_entity_poly.pdbx_seq_one_letter_code
_entity_poly.pdbx_strand_id
1 'polypeptide(L)'
;LVKGEPGTGKTELARQVAASLGLPLMEWHVKSTTRAAQGLYEYDAVSRLRDSQLGEERVHDVANYIRRGPLWRAFEAEGRVVLLIDEIDK
;
A
#
# COMPACT_ATOMS: atom_id res chain seq x y z
N LEU A 1 13.14 10.52 4.16
CA LEU A 1 12.92 10.67 2.70
C LEU A 1 14.28 10.77 2.02
N VAL A 2 14.63 9.79 1.19
CA VAL A 2 15.93 9.76 0.50
C VAL A 2 15.81 10.61 -0.78
N LYS A 3 16.46 11.77 -0.80
CA LYS A 3 16.55 12.64 -1.99
C LYS A 3 17.86 12.40 -2.72
N GLY A 4 17.87 12.65 -4.02
CA GLY A 4 18.97 12.32 -4.94
C GLY A 4 18.49 12.45 -6.38
N GLU A 5 19.40 12.61 -7.33
CA GLU A 5 19.06 12.72 -8.74
C GLU A 5 18.44 11.41 -9.27
N PRO A 6 17.61 11.47 -10.32
CA PRO A 6 17.12 10.26 -10.99
C PRO A 6 18.28 9.33 -11.35
N GLY A 7 18.13 8.02 -11.11
CA GLY A 7 19.18 7.03 -11.40
C GLY A 7 20.25 6.86 -10.31
N THR A 8 20.18 7.57 -9.17
CA THR A 8 21.14 7.44 -8.05
C THR A 8 20.96 6.17 -7.18
N GLY A 9 20.14 5.21 -7.62
CA GLY A 9 20.00 3.92 -6.94
C GLY A 9 19.20 3.95 -5.62
N LYS A 10 18.28 4.91 -5.43
CA LYS A 10 17.45 4.98 -4.21
C LYS A 10 16.61 3.72 -3.96
N THR A 11 16.03 3.18 -5.02
CA THR A 11 15.30 1.90 -5.01
C THR A 11 16.23 0.77 -4.58
N GLU A 12 17.46 0.75 -5.09
CA GLU A 12 18.47 -0.24 -4.74
C GLU A 12 18.94 -0.09 -3.29
N LEU A 13 19.11 1.14 -2.79
CA LEU A 13 19.42 1.41 -1.39
C LEU A 13 18.38 0.79 -0.45
N ALA A 14 17.09 0.94 -0.76
CA ALA A 14 16.03 0.35 0.07
C ALA A 14 16.11 -1.19 0.10
N ARG A 15 16.41 -1.83 -1.05
CA ARG A 15 16.64 -3.28 -1.13
C ARG A 15 17.84 -3.73 -0.30
N GLN A 16 18.96 -3.02 -0.41
CA GLN A 16 20.18 -3.33 0.35
C GLN A 16 19.98 -3.11 1.87
N VAL A 17 19.23 -2.08 2.27
CA VAL A 17 18.89 -1.85 3.68
C VAL A 17 18.00 -2.98 4.21
N ALA A 18 16.96 -3.38 3.47
CA ALA A 18 16.10 -4.49 3.87
C ALA A 18 16.90 -5.80 3.99
N ALA A 19 17.75 -6.10 3.00
CA ALA A 19 18.60 -7.29 3.00
C ALA A 19 19.61 -7.31 4.16
N SER A 20 20.32 -6.20 4.40
CA SER A 20 21.32 -6.12 5.47
C SER A 20 20.73 -6.21 6.88
N LEU A 21 19.48 -5.77 7.05
CA LEU A 21 18.75 -5.86 8.32
C LEU A 21 17.90 -7.14 8.43
N GLY A 22 17.82 -7.96 7.38
CA GLY A 22 16.97 -9.14 7.33
C GLY A 22 15.47 -8.82 7.47
N LEU A 23 15.04 -7.63 7.01
CA LEU A 23 13.67 -7.16 7.12
C LEU A 23 12.90 -7.40 5.82
N PRO A 24 11.59 -7.68 5.88
CA PRO A 24 10.74 -7.70 4.69
C PRO A 24 10.73 -6.34 3.99
N LEU A 25 10.87 -6.35 2.67
CA LEU A 25 10.69 -5.18 1.82
C LEU A 25 9.29 -5.19 1.21
N MET A 26 8.56 -4.09 1.40
CA MET A 26 7.30 -3.81 0.72
C MET A 26 7.51 -2.64 -0.23
N GLU A 27 7.09 -2.79 -1.48
CA GLU A 27 7.17 -1.73 -2.48
C GLU A 27 5.79 -1.15 -2.77
N TRP A 28 5.70 0.18 -2.81
CA TRP A 28 4.51 0.92 -3.22
C TRP A 28 4.90 2.00 -4.23
N HIS A 29 4.58 1.75 -5.49
CA HIS A 29 4.71 2.76 -6.55
C HIS A 29 3.49 3.68 -6.54
N VAL A 30 3.73 4.98 -6.31
CA VAL A 30 2.68 6.00 -6.37
C VAL A 30 2.68 6.73 -7.70
N LYS A 31 1.58 7.42 -7.98
CA LYS A 31 1.41 8.33 -9.12
C LYS A 31 1.07 9.72 -8.57
N SER A 32 1.18 10.75 -9.41
CA SER A 32 0.76 12.11 -9.07
C SER A 32 -0.71 12.23 -8.62
N THR A 33 -1.56 11.27 -9.03
CA THR A 33 -2.97 11.18 -8.63
C THR A 33 -3.20 10.33 -7.37
N THR A 34 -2.18 9.65 -6.86
CA THR A 34 -2.30 8.80 -5.67
C THR A 34 -2.47 9.64 -4.42
N ARG A 35 -3.51 9.35 -3.64
CA ARG A 35 -3.75 9.98 -2.33
C ARG A 35 -3.24 9.09 -1.21
N ALA A 36 -2.76 9.70 -0.12
CA ALA A 36 -2.31 8.98 1.07
C ALA A 36 -3.37 8.01 1.62
N ALA A 37 -4.65 8.36 1.53
CA ALA A 37 -5.77 7.51 1.92
C ALA A 37 -5.75 6.15 1.20
N GLN A 38 -5.37 6.10 -0.08
CA GLN A 38 -5.26 4.85 -0.86
C GLN A 38 -4.11 3.96 -0.37
N GLY A 39 -3.10 4.54 0.29
CA GLY A 39 -2.08 3.78 0.99
C GLY A 39 -2.62 3.03 2.20
N LEU A 40 -3.65 3.57 2.84
CA LEU A 40 -4.32 2.94 3.98
C LEU A 40 -5.35 1.91 3.49
N TYR A 41 -6.34 2.34 2.73
CA TYR A 41 -7.35 1.43 2.19
C TYR A 41 -8.08 2.01 0.99
N GLU A 42 -8.68 1.12 0.21
CA GLU A 42 -9.67 1.45 -0.81
C GLU A 42 -11.00 0.80 -0.47
N TYR A 43 -12.07 1.56 -0.66
CA TYR A 43 -13.43 1.06 -0.47
C TYR A 43 -14.00 0.60 -1.81
N ASP A 44 -14.31 -0.69 -1.92
CA ASP A 44 -14.85 -1.30 -3.12
C ASP A 44 -16.37 -1.12 -3.21
N ALA A 45 -16.77 0.11 -3.51
CA ALA A 45 -18.17 0.48 -3.68
C ALA A 45 -18.87 -0.31 -4.80
N VAL A 46 -18.12 -0.72 -5.84
CA VAL A 46 -18.67 -1.42 -7.00
C VAL A 46 -19.09 -2.84 -6.62
N SER A 47 -18.20 -3.59 -5.95
CA SER A 47 -18.55 -4.92 -5.47
C SER A 47 -19.67 -4.86 -4.44
N ARG A 48 -19.68 -3.86 -3.54
CA ARG A 48 -20.78 -3.72 -2.58
C ARG A 48 -22.12 -3.44 -3.25
N LEU A 49 -22.14 -2.59 -4.27
CA LEU A 49 -23.36 -2.31 -5.03
C LEU A 49 -23.90 -3.57 -5.70
N ARG A 50 -23.01 -4.35 -6.34
CA ARG A 50 -23.37 -5.62 -6.98
C ARG A 50 -23.96 -6.60 -5.97
N ASP A 51 -23.29 -6.82 -4.84
CA ASP A 51 -23.74 -7.75 -3.81
C ASP A 51 -25.06 -7.30 -3.17
N SER A 52 -25.26 -5.99 -3.01
CA SER A 52 -26.53 -5.40 -2.56
C SER A 52 -27.69 -5.68 -3.52
N GLN A 53 -27.44 -5.71 -4.83
CA GLN A 53 -28.46 -6.02 -5.84
C GLN A 53 -28.81 -7.51 -5.87
N LEU A 54 -27.86 -8.37 -5.52
CA LEU A 54 -28.04 -9.82 -5.45
C LEU A 54 -28.60 -10.30 -4.11
N GLY A 55 -28.77 -9.40 -3.13
CA GLY A 55 -29.30 -9.72 -1.81
C GLY A 55 -28.33 -10.53 -0.94
N GLU A 56 -27.01 -10.34 -1.11
CA GLU A 56 -26.04 -11.08 -0.30
C GLU A 56 -25.85 -10.50 1.10
N GLU A 57 -25.90 -11.36 2.12
CA GLU A 57 -25.74 -10.99 3.55
C GLU A 57 -24.42 -10.26 3.86
N ARG A 58 -23.35 -10.53 3.10
CA ARG A 58 -22.04 -9.87 3.27
C ARG A 58 -22.09 -8.35 3.12
N VAL A 59 -23.15 -7.81 2.50
CA VAL A 59 -23.35 -6.36 2.30
C VAL A 59 -23.48 -5.56 3.60
N HIS A 60 -23.90 -6.21 4.69
CA HIS A 60 -24.13 -5.60 5.99
C HIS A 60 -22.85 -5.26 6.73
N ASP A 61 -21.74 -5.95 6.43
CA ASP A 61 -20.43 -5.66 6.99
C ASP A 61 -19.56 -4.92 5.97
N VAL A 62 -19.24 -3.66 6.29
CA VAL A 62 -18.40 -2.79 5.46
C VAL A 62 -16.99 -3.34 5.30
N ALA A 63 -16.47 -4.10 6.27
CA ALA A 63 -15.13 -4.66 6.25
C ALA A 63 -14.91 -5.59 5.04
N ASN A 64 -15.97 -6.24 4.56
CA ASN A 64 -15.95 -7.11 3.38
C ASN A 64 -15.60 -6.38 2.06
N TYR A 65 -15.60 -5.04 2.10
CA TYR A 65 -15.36 -4.16 0.95
C TYR A 65 -14.17 -3.23 1.17
N ILE A 66 -13.41 -3.42 2.25
CA ILE A 66 -12.18 -2.68 2.51
C ILE A 66 -11.00 -3.47 1.96
N ARG A 67 -10.31 -2.89 0.97
CA ARG A 67 -9.05 -3.42 0.45
C ARG A 67 -7.91 -2.70 1.14
N ARG A 68 -7.10 -3.42 1.90
CA ARG A 68 -5.95 -2.86 2.63
C ARG A 68 -4.87 -2.41 1.66
N GLY A 69 -4.43 -1.16 1.82
CA GLY A 69 -3.33 -0.60 1.05
C GLY A 69 -1.95 -1.00 1.59
N PRO A 70 -0.87 -0.65 0.88
CA PRO A 70 0.51 -0.99 1.29
C PRO A 70 0.92 -0.40 2.64
N LEU A 71 0.49 0.82 2.95
CA LEU A 71 0.82 1.48 4.22
C LEU A 71 0.11 0.81 5.40
N TRP A 72 -1.16 0.42 5.23
CA TRP A 72 -1.88 -0.37 6.23
C TRP A 72 -1.18 -1.69 6.51
N ARG A 73 -0.81 -2.44 5.46
CA ARG A 73 -0.08 -3.71 5.61
C ARG A 73 1.28 -3.54 6.30
N ALA A 74 1.97 -2.44 6.06
CA ALA A 74 3.22 -2.12 6.74
C ALA A 74 3.01 -1.81 8.23
N PHE A 75 1.92 -1.13 8.59
CA PHE A 75 1.59 -0.83 9.99
C PHE A 75 1.10 -2.05 10.78
N GLU A 76 0.38 -2.98 10.13
CA GLU A 76 -0.09 -4.23 10.75
C GLU A 76 0.96 -5.33 10.80
N ALA A 77 2.14 -5.13 10.20
CA ALA A 77 3.17 -6.14 10.21
C ALA A 77 3.59 -6.47 11.65
N GLU A 78 3.67 -7.76 11.97
CA GLU A 78 4.05 -8.24 13.31
C GLU A 78 5.47 -7.81 13.73
N GLY A 79 6.29 -7.43 12.75
CA GLY A 79 7.67 -7.02 12.95
C GLY A 79 8.04 -5.77 12.14
N ARG A 80 9.31 -5.37 12.27
CA ARG A 80 9.86 -4.26 11.49
C ARG A 80 9.86 -4.61 10.01
N VAL A 81 9.45 -3.66 9.18
CA VAL A 81 9.45 -3.78 7.72
C VAL A 81 10.04 -2.53 7.09
N VAL A 82 10.58 -2.66 5.89
CA VAL A 82 10.97 -1.53 5.05
C VAL A 82 9.86 -1.31 4.02
N LEU A 83 9.20 -0.16 4.07
CA LEU A 83 8.26 0.27 3.04
C LEU A 83 8.95 1.27 2.10
N LEU A 84 9.19 0.85 0.87
CA LEU A 84 9.64 1.72 -0.20
C LEU A 84 8.43 2.38 -0.87
N ILE A 85 8.31 3.70 -0.73
CA ILE A 85 7.35 4.51 -1.48
C ILE A 85 8.13 5.19 -2.61
N ASP A 86 7.91 4.73 -3.84
CA ASP A 86 8.62 5.22 -5.03
C ASP A 86 7.76 6.22 -5.81
N GLU A 87 8.40 7.13 -6.55
CA GLU A 87 7.75 8.16 -7.40
C GLU A 87 6.89 9.20 -6.64
N ILE A 88 7.17 9.43 -5.34
CA ILE A 88 6.42 10.39 -4.50
C ILE A 88 6.61 11.86 -4.92
N ASP A 89 7.63 12.15 -5.73
CA ASP A 89 7.98 13.49 -6.22
C ASP A 89 7.52 13.77 -7.65
N LYS A 90 6.86 12.82 -8.33
CA LYS A 90 6.16 13.04 -9.61
C LYS A 90 4.69 13.41 -9.40
#